data_AF-A0AAV1QEV4-F1
#
_entry.id   AF-A0AAV1QEV4-F1
#
_cell.length_a   1.000
_cell.length_b   1.000
_cell.length_c   1.000
_cell.angle_alpha   90.00
_cell.angle_beta   90.00
_cell.angle_gamma   90.00
#
_symmetry.space_group_name_H-M   'P 1'
#
loop_
_entity.id
_entity.type
_entity.pdbx_description
1 polymer ?
#
loop_
_entity_poly.entity_id
_entity_poly.type
_entity_poly.pdbx_seq_one_letter_code
_entity_poly.pdbx_strand_id
1 'polypeptide(L)'
;PPKVLTLSPLPVEGRGALATVTKSVLQVSDPDNPADVLVMVLEPPRHGRLTRLHGDRALSRFKLEELSREQIQYVHDGSEGTEDGVVLQINDGHSYQNILLQVHINQKVRRTEEEEEEEDA
;
A
#
# COMPACT_ATOMS: atom_id res chain seq x y z
N PRO A 1 11.45 -4.11 -20.72
CA PRO A 1 10.37 -3.26 -20.19
C PRO A 1 9.73 -3.90 -18.94
N PRO A 2 9.36 -3.08 -17.95
CA PRO A 2 8.91 -3.58 -16.67
C PRO A 2 7.52 -4.21 -16.83
N LYS A 3 7.32 -5.32 -16.15
CA LYS A 3 6.07 -6.10 -16.16
C LYS A 3 5.52 -6.20 -14.75
N VAL A 4 4.24 -5.86 -14.61
CA VAL A 4 3.48 -6.10 -13.38
C VAL A 4 3.00 -7.55 -13.40
N LEU A 5 3.54 -8.36 -12.49
CA LEU A 5 3.19 -9.78 -12.34
C LEU A 5 2.00 -9.97 -11.41
N THR A 6 1.83 -9.08 -10.44
CA THR A 6 0.72 -9.10 -9.49
C THR A 6 0.34 -7.67 -9.16
N LEU A 7 -0.97 -7.39 -9.16
CA LEU A 7 -1.56 -6.14 -8.70
C LEU A 7 -2.91 -6.47 -8.06
N SER A 8 -2.97 -6.41 -6.75
CA SER A 8 -4.17 -6.64 -5.95
C SER A 8 -4.36 -5.48 -4.96
N PRO A 9 -5.58 -5.22 -4.49
CA PRO A 9 -5.79 -4.21 -3.46
C PRO A 9 -4.98 -4.51 -2.19
N LEU A 10 -4.40 -3.49 -1.59
CA LEU A 10 -3.70 -3.57 -0.32
C LEU A 10 -4.71 -3.51 0.84
N PRO A 11 -4.89 -4.59 1.62
CA PRO A 11 -5.76 -4.55 2.80
C PRO A 11 -5.07 -3.80 3.95
N VAL A 12 -5.80 -2.90 4.60
CA VAL A 12 -5.39 -2.14 5.79
C VAL A 12 -6.38 -2.42 6.92
N GLU A 13 -5.88 -2.90 8.06
CA GLU A 13 -6.71 -3.36 9.19
C GLU A 13 -7.17 -2.23 10.10
N GLY A 14 -7.91 -1.29 9.52
CA GLY A 14 -8.58 -0.20 10.23
C GLY A 14 -7.83 1.12 10.19
N ARG A 15 -8.47 2.13 10.78
CA ARG A 15 -7.96 3.51 10.78
C ARG A 15 -6.66 3.60 11.58
N GLY A 16 -5.66 4.26 10.99
CA GLY A 16 -4.35 4.46 11.63
C GLY A 16 -3.43 3.23 11.53
N ALA A 17 -3.89 2.14 10.91
CA ALA A 17 -3.10 0.94 10.74
C ALA A 17 -2.05 1.10 9.63
N LEU A 18 -1.05 0.22 9.69
CA LEU A 18 0.00 0.07 8.70
C LEU A 18 -0.27 -1.19 7.87
N ALA A 19 0.06 -1.16 6.58
CA ALA A 19 0.05 -2.35 5.74
C ALA A 19 1.26 -2.39 4.80
N THR A 20 2.01 -3.47 4.84
CA THR A 20 3.16 -3.69 3.96
C THR A 20 2.69 -4.03 2.54
N VAL A 21 3.32 -3.42 1.54
CA VAL A 21 3.14 -3.80 0.13
C VAL A 21 3.96 -5.06 -0.14
N THR A 22 3.34 -6.22 0.08
CA THR A 22 3.95 -7.53 -0.14
C THR A 22 3.91 -7.92 -1.62
N LYS A 23 4.62 -9.00 -1.98
CA LYS A 23 4.59 -9.55 -3.35
C LYS A 23 3.21 -10.04 -3.78
N SER A 24 2.36 -10.45 -2.84
CA SER A 24 0.97 -10.83 -3.14
C SER A 24 0.08 -9.63 -3.49
N VAL A 25 0.51 -8.41 -3.14
CA VAL A 25 -0.19 -7.16 -3.45
C VAL A 25 0.38 -6.55 -4.73
N LEU A 26 1.70 -6.36 -4.79
CA LEU A 26 2.37 -5.79 -5.95
C LEU A 26 3.70 -6.50 -6.19
N GLN A 27 3.81 -7.14 -7.34
CA GLN A 27 5.06 -7.70 -7.83
C GLN A 27 5.35 -7.16 -9.23
N VAL A 28 6.55 -6.66 -9.40
CA VAL A 28 7.08 -6.14 -10.66
C VAL A 28 8.35 -6.91 -11.01
N SER A 29 8.54 -7.23 -12.28
CA SER A 29 9.79 -7.77 -12.79
C SER A 29 10.24 -7.00 -14.02
N ASP A 30 11.55 -6.94 -14.20
CA ASP A 30 12.16 -6.46 -15.42
C ASP A 30 13.35 -7.40 -15.73
N PRO A 31 13.33 -8.13 -16.85
CA PRO A 31 14.37 -9.11 -17.17
C PRO A 31 15.65 -8.49 -17.75
N ASP A 32 15.57 -7.25 -18.24
CA ASP A 32 16.66 -6.57 -18.96
C ASP A 32 17.52 -5.72 -18.02
N ASN A 33 16.92 -4.88 -17.17
CA ASN A 33 17.65 -3.97 -16.29
C ASN A 33 16.90 -3.66 -14.96
N PRO A 34 16.62 -4.67 -14.11
CA PRO A 34 15.84 -4.48 -12.88
C PRO A 34 16.46 -3.52 -11.86
N ALA A 35 17.78 -3.31 -11.91
CA ALA A 35 18.50 -2.39 -11.02
C ALA A 35 18.22 -0.91 -11.33
N ASP A 36 17.82 -0.60 -12.58
CA ASP A 36 17.51 0.75 -13.04
C ASP A 36 16.02 1.10 -12.86
N VAL A 37 15.18 0.12 -12.52
CA VAL A 37 13.75 0.34 -12.33
C VAL A 37 13.49 1.22 -11.10
N LEU A 38 12.89 2.37 -11.36
CA LEU A 38 12.42 3.33 -10.37
C LEU A 38 10.90 3.38 -10.37
N VAL A 39 10.31 3.27 -9.18
CA VAL A 39 8.87 3.44 -8.98
C VAL A 39 8.62 4.82 -8.40
N MET A 40 7.81 5.63 -9.08
CA MET A 40 7.45 6.99 -8.67
C MET A 40 5.99 7.04 -8.24
N VAL A 41 5.71 7.80 -7.19
CA VAL A 41 4.34 8.13 -6.77
C VAL A 41 3.91 9.36 -7.56
N LEU A 42 3.05 9.17 -8.56
CA LEU A 42 2.52 10.26 -9.37
C LEU A 42 1.37 10.98 -8.65
N GLU A 43 0.45 10.19 -8.11
CA GLU A 43 -0.67 10.69 -7.29
C GLU A 43 -0.60 9.99 -5.92
N PRO A 44 -0.33 10.75 -4.84
CA PRO A 44 -0.29 10.18 -3.50
C PRO A 44 -1.71 9.81 -3.02
N PRO A 45 -1.80 8.89 -2.05
CA PRO A 45 -3.07 8.56 -1.41
C PRO A 45 -3.70 9.76 -0.70
N ARG A 46 -5.03 9.75 -0.58
CA ARG A 46 -5.82 10.79 0.08
C ARG A 46 -5.97 10.58 1.58
N HIS A 47 -5.95 9.32 2.02
CA HIS A 47 -6.23 8.90 3.41
C HIS A 47 -4.98 8.29 4.09
N GLY A 48 -3.80 8.54 3.53
CA GLY A 48 -2.56 7.99 4.05
C GLY A 48 -1.32 8.43 3.28
N ARG A 49 -0.26 7.62 3.40
CA ARG A 49 1.02 7.82 2.68
C ARG A 49 1.77 6.52 2.53
N LEU A 50 2.58 6.41 1.47
CA LEU A 50 3.60 5.36 1.38
C LEU A 50 4.87 5.78 2.14
N THR A 51 5.48 4.86 2.87
CA THR A 51 6.71 5.03 3.66
C THR A 51 7.62 3.81 3.49
N ARG A 52 8.89 3.94 3.85
CA ARG A 52 9.74 2.77 4.09
C ARG A 52 9.34 2.12 5.42
N LEU A 53 9.60 0.81 5.58
CA LEU A 53 9.52 0.17 6.89
C LEU A 53 10.36 0.96 7.91
N HIS A 54 9.77 1.20 9.09
CA HIS A 54 10.36 2.01 10.17
C HIS A 54 10.64 3.49 9.84
N GLY A 55 10.19 3.98 8.68
CA GLY A 55 10.19 5.39 8.32
C GLY A 55 8.82 6.02 8.53
N ASP A 56 8.80 7.34 8.70
CA ASP A 56 7.59 8.15 8.83
C ASP A 56 7.35 9.07 7.62
N ARG A 57 8.42 9.36 6.87
CA ARG A 57 8.41 10.27 5.72
C ARG A 57 7.73 9.67 4.50
N ALA A 58 6.79 10.43 3.94
CA ALA A 58 6.15 10.11 2.68
C ALA A 58 7.17 9.93 1.54
N LEU A 59 6.98 8.86 0.76
CA LEU A 59 7.79 8.56 -0.42
C LEU A 59 7.19 9.21 -1.66
N SER A 60 8.05 9.86 -2.46
CA SER A 60 7.76 10.24 -3.85
C SER A 60 8.32 9.23 -4.86
N ARG A 61 9.30 8.41 -4.44
CA ARG A 61 9.90 7.35 -5.26
C ARG A 61 10.65 6.31 -4.41
N PHE A 62 10.80 5.11 -4.95
CA PHE A 62 11.57 4.00 -4.38
C PHE A 62 12.07 3.07 -5.50
N LYS A 63 13.10 2.27 -5.21
CA LYS A 63 13.65 1.29 -6.15
C LYS A 63 12.83 0.01 -6.20
N LEU A 64 12.89 -0.69 -7.33
CA LEU A 64 12.31 -2.03 -7.46
C LEU A 64 12.84 -3.02 -6.40
N GLU A 65 14.12 -2.91 -6.02
CA GLU A 65 14.69 -3.74 -4.96
C GLU A 65 13.94 -3.57 -3.62
N GLU A 66 13.65 -2.33 -3.21
CA GLU A 66 12.93 -2.02 -1.96
C GLU A 66 11.52 -2.64 -1.97
N LEU A 67 10.82 -2.55 -3.10
CA LEU A 67 9.53 -3.20 -3.31
C LEU A 67 9.64 -4.74 -3.24
N SER A 68 10.63 -5.32 -3.92
CA SER A 68 10.83 -6.78 -3.95
C SER A 68 11.26 -7.38 -2.61
N ARG A 69 11.82 -6.55 -1.73
CA ARG A 69 12.18 -6.89 -0.35
C ARG A 69 11.09 -6.50 0.65
N GLU A 70 9.91 -6.09 0.16
CA GLU A 70 8.73 -5.73 0.97
C GLU A 70 9.04 -4.62 1.97
N GLN A 71 9.89 -3.66 1.59
CA GLN A 71 10.31 -2.55 2.45
C GLN A 71 9.43 -1.31 2.34
N ILE A 72 8.32 -1.38 1.60
CA ILE A 72 7.37 -0.30 1.40
C ILE A 72 6.08 -0.62 2.15
N GLN A 73 5.55 0.34 2.88
CA GLN A 73 4.28 0.22 3.60
C GLN A 73 3.39 1.43 3.36
N TYR A 74 2.09 1.21 3.39
CA TYR A 74 1.09 2.26 3.53
C TYR A 74 0.83 2.55 5.00
N VAL A 75 0.65 3.84 5.32
CA VAL A 75 0.26 4.34 6.64
C VAL A 75 -1.04 5.10 6.50
N HIS A 76 -2.12 4.57 7.08
CA HIS A 76 -3.40 5.28 7.13
C HIS A 76 -3.31 6.47 8.11
N ASP A 77 -3.87 7.62 7.76
CA ASP A 77 -3.75 8.85 8.56
C ASP A 77 -4.79 8.98 9.69
N GLY A 78 -5.80 8.11 9.70
CA GLY A 78 -6.85 8.08 10.71
C GLY A 78 -8.16 8.75 10.29
N SER A 79 -8.19 9.34 9.10
CA SER A 79 -9.39 9.94 8.50
C SER A 79 -10.49 8.91 8.21
N GLU A 80 -11.66 9.38 7.79
CA GLU A 80 -12.76 8.49 7.41
C GLU A 80 -12.60 8.07 5.94
N GLY A 81 -12.65 6.77 5.69
CA GLY A 81 -12.53 6.21 4.35
C GLY A 81 -12.44 4.68 4.41
N THR A 82 -13.03 4.01 3.43
CA THR A 82 -12.92 2.55 3.23
C THR A 82 -12.04 2.20 2.03
N GLU A 83 -11.75 3.19 1.19
CA GLU A 83 -10.94 3.05 -0.02
C GLU A 83 -9.96 4.21 -0.12
N ASP A 84 -8.79 3.93 -0.68
CA ASP A 84 -7.78 4.90 -1.05
C ASP A 84 -7.01 4.37 -2.27
N GLY A 85 -6.15 5.19 -2.86
CA GLY A 85 -5.46 4.81 -4.09
C GLY A 85 -4.14 5.55 -4.28
N VAL A 86 -3.16 4.86 -4.85
CA VAL A 86 -1.87 5.44 -5.22
C VAL A 86 -1.61 5.19 -6.69
N VAL A 87 -1.40 6.26 -7.47
CA VAL A 87 -0.96 6.13 -8.87
C VAL A 87 0.55 6.03 -8.88
N LEU A 88 1.06 4.89 -9.34
CA LEU A 88 2.49 4.60 -9.45
C LEU A 88 2.91 4.59 -10.91
N GLN A 89 4.08 5.14 -11.20
CA GLN A 89 4.77 4.93 -12.47
C GLN A 89 5.99 4.04 -12.24
N ILE A 90 6.08 2.95 -12.99
CA ILE A 90 7.23 2.05 -13.02
C ILE A 90 8.01 2.37 -14.29
N ASN A 91 9.27 2.77 -14.15
CA ASN A 91 10.10 3.26 -15.24
C ASN A 91 11.51 2.61 -15.17
N ASP A 92 11.96 1.99 -16.26
CA ASP A 92 13.27 1.31 -16.39
C ASP A 92 14.32 2.18 -17.13
N GLY A 93 13.98 3.41 -17.49
CA GLY A 93 14.79 4.32 -18.32
C GLY A 93 14.53 4.23 -19.83
N HIS A 94 13.90 3.17 -20.31
CA HIS A 94 13.59 2.91 -21.72
C HIS A 94 12.08 2.87 -22.01
N SER A 95 11.29 2.46 -21.02
CA SER A 95 9.86 2.27 -21.05
C SER A 95 9.25 2.52 -19.68
N TYR A 96 7.95 2.80 -19.66
CA TYR A 96 7.23 2.98 -18.41
C TYR A 96 5.81 2.44 -18.48
N GLN A 97 5.25 2.12 -17.31
CA GLN A 97 3.85 1.77 -17.13
C GLN A 97 3.30 2.45 -15.88
N ASN A 98 2.10 3.02 -15.98
CA ASN A 98 1.37 3.55 -14.83
C ASN A 98 0.37 2.50 -14.32
N ILE A 99 0.25 2.39 -13.00
CA ILE A 99 -0.72 1.52 -12.34
C ILE A 99 -1.42 2.26 -11.20
N LEU A 100 -2.63 1.81 -10.87
CA LEU A 100 -3.34 2.23 -9.66
C LEU A 100 -3.24 1.10 -8.63
N LEU A 101 -2.52 1.33 -7.53
CA LEU A 101 -2.57 0.48 -6.36
C LEU A 101 -3.77 0.92 -5.50
N GLN A 102 -4.81 0.11 -5.49
CA GLN A 102 -5.96 0.33 -4.61
C GLN A 102 -5.61 -0.08 -3.17
N VAL A 103 -6.12 0.66 -2.21
CA VAL A 103 -5.99 0.37 -0.78
C VAL A 103 -7.39 0.22 -0.21
N HIS A 104 -7.66 -0.89 0.46
CA HIS A 104 -8.95 -1.17 1.10
C HIS A 104 -8.79 -1.13 2.61
N ILE A 105 -9.51 -0.23 3.27
CA ILE A 105 -9.46 -0.04 4.71
C ILE A 105 -10.60 -0.82 5.37
N ASN A 106 -10.23 -1.94 5.97
CA ASN A 106 -11.14 -2.85 6.67
C ASN A 106 -11.55 -2.22 8.02
N GLN A 107 -12.79 -1.77 8.14
CA GLN A 107 -13.32 -1.27 9.41
C GLN A 107 -13.61 -2.47 10.33
N LYS A 108 -12.87 -2.61 11.44
CA LYS A 108 -13.29 -3.53 12.50
C LYS A 108 -14.56 -2.96 13.13
N VAL A 109 -15.70 -3.60 12.86
CA VAL A 109 -16.93 -3.34 13.62
C VAL A 109 -16.62 -3.68 15.07
N ARG A 110 -16.61 -2.68 15.95
CA ARG A 110 -16.65 -2.95 17.40
C ARG A 110 -18.02 -3.56 17.67
N ARG A 111 -18.10 -4.85 17.98
CA ARG A 111 -19.24 -5.36 18.76
C ARG A 111 -19.14 -4.69 20.12
N THR A 112 -20.12 -3.86 20.45
CA THR A 112 -20.38 -3.50 21.84
C THR A 112 -20.79 -4.79 22.55
N GLU A 113 -19.92 -5.31 23.41
CA GLU A 113 -20.30 -6.24 24.46
C GLU A 113 -21.02 -5.39 25.53
N GLU A 114 -22.31 -5.12 25.31
CA GLU A 114 -23.23 -4.56 26.29
C GLU A 114 -24.51 -5.40 26.19
N GLU A 115 -24.53 -6.59 26.80
CA GLU A 115 -25.73 -7.40 27.08
C GLU A 115 -25.32 -8.69 27.85
N GLU A 116 -24.69 -8.58 29.02
CA GLU A 116 -24.56 -9.74 29.96
C GLU A 116 -24.81 -9.38 31.46
N GLU A 117 -25.32 -8.18 31.81
CA GLU A 117 -25.56 -7.82 33.22
C GLU A 117 -27.03 -7.66 33.65
N GLU A 118 -28.03 -8.00 32.83
CA GLU A 118 -29.46 -7.81 33.21
C GLU A 118 -30.26 -9.09 33.46
N GLU A 119 -29.66 -10.28 33.45
CA GLU A 119 -30.39 -11.55 33.71
C GLU A 119 -30.21 -12.11 35.14
N ASP A 120 -29.39 -11.48 36.00
CA ASP A 120 -29.13 -11.90 37.39
C ASP A 120 -29.64 -10.90 38.47
N ALA A 121 -30.54 -9.97 38.09
CA ALA A 121 -31.15 -8.99 39.02
C ALA A 121 -32.60 -9.30 39.39
#